data_AF-A0A800EW65-F1
#
_entry.id   AF-A0A800EW65-F1
#
_cell.length_a   1.000
_cell.length_b   1.000
_cell.length_c   1.000
_cell.angle_alpha   90.00
_cell.angle_beta   90.00
_cell.angle_gamma   90.00
#
_symmetry.space_group_name_H-M   'P 1'
#
loop_
_entity.id
_entity.type
_entity.pdbx_description
1 polymer ?
#
loop_
_entity_poly.entity_id
_entity_poly.type
_entity_poly.pdbx_seq_one_letter_code
_entity_poly.pdbx_strand_id
1 'polypeptide(L)'
;MLREFYGPFDEMCSEAQEKSERVSRSLLERPTGEMCPTCAEEGNESPLVIRIGRNGEFIGCSTFPACKHTSNIRVETGVKCPETGGELLERKKQGRNRPFYGCESFGFLLRGPRLELLRRILCDLLEPHVERLRRHQVIQFHLRDAGASARDLRMLLQQRLDSAADEAPAVALLFSCLGRGEGLYGVAGHDSGMIVEHLGELPIGGFFCGGEIGPVQGRTRVHGFTSSIALLRAP
;
A
#
# COMPACT_ATOMS: atom_id res chain seq x y z
N MET A 1 24.07 -12.63 18.48
CA MET A 1 23.03 -11.96 17.65
C MET A 1 22.54 -12.81 16.47
N LEU A 2 23.32 -13.10 15.41
CA LEU A 2 22.80 -13.88 14.26
C LEU A 2 22.59 -15.38 14.55
N ARG A 3 23.54 -16.03 15.23
CA ARG A 3 23.42 -17.47 15.59
C ARG A 3 22.29 -17.76 16.58
N GLU A 4 22.04 -16.83 17.50
CA GLU A 4 20.97 -16.93 18.51
C GLU A 4 19.57 -16.85 17.89
N PHE A 5 19.43 -16.22 16.72
CA PHE A 5 18.16 -16.15 15.99
C PHE A 5 18.01 -17.30 14.98
N TYR A 6 19.05 -17.56 14.18
CA TYR A 6 18.96 -18.50 13.06
C TYR A 6 18.95 -19.98 13.47
N GLY A 7 19.61 -20.36 14.57
CA GLY A 7 19.60 -21.75 15.04
C GLY A 7 18.18 -22.24 15.38
N PRO A 8 17.47 -21.58 16.32
CA PRO A 8 16.09 -21.93 16.65
C PRO A 8 15.12 -21.81 15.47
N PHE A 9 15.33 -20.82 14.58
CA PHE A 9 14.48 -20.63 13.41
C PHE A 9 14.60 -21.78 12.39
N ASP A 10 15.80 -22.32 12.18
CA ASP A 10 16.03 -23.43 11.26
C ASP A 10 15.34 -24.71 11.74
N GLU A 11 15.47 -25.05 13.03
CA GLU A 11 14.77 -26.17 13.66
C GLU A 11 13.25 -26.04 13.51
N MET A 12 12.69 -24.85 13.74
CA MET A 12 11.27 -24.57 13.53
C MET A 12 10.82 -24.79 12.08
N CYS A 13 11.66 -24.45 11.10
CA CYS A 13 11.35 -24.65 9.69
C CYS A 13 11.36 -26.14 9.30
N SER A 14 12.36 -26.89 9.78
CA SER A 14 12.45 -28.34 9.57
C SER A 14 11.26 -29.07 10.20
N GLU A 15 10.91 -28.73 11.44
CA GLU A 15 9.73 -29.32 12.09
C GLU A 15 8.42 -28.99 11.34
N ALA A 16 8.26 -27.75 10.88
CA ALA A 16 7.08 -27.36 10.12
C ALA A 16 7.00 -28.12 8.78
N GLN A 17 8.12 -28.38 8.12
CA GLN A 17 8.14 -29.16 6.87
C GLN A 17 7.74 -30.62 7.08
N GLU A 18 8.16 -31.24 8.19
CA GLU A 18 7.82 -32.63 8.50
C GLU A 18 6.41 -32.81 9.06
N LYS A 19 5.96 -31.89 9.94
CA LYS A 19 4.72 -32.03 10.70
C LYS A 19 3.51 -31.35 10.04
N SER A 20 3.71 -30.43 9.09
CA SER A 20 2.58 -29.75 8.45
C SER A 20 1.97 -30.60 7.33
N GLU A 21 0.69 -30.90 7.48
CA GLU A 21 -0.10 -31.50 6.43
C GLU A 21 -0.40 -30.46 5.35
N ARG A 22 -0.07 -30.76 4.08
CA ARG A 22 -0.42 -29.88 2.96
C ARG A 22 -1.92 -29.89 2.78
N VAL A 23 -2.58 -28.83 3.23
CA VAL A 23 -4.01 -28.60 2.95
C VAL A 23 -4.20 -28.53 1.44
N SER A 24 -4.98 -29.44 0.88
CA SER A 24 -5.33 -29.43 -0.55
C SER A 24 -6.03 -28.11 -0.89
N ARG A 25 -5.64 -27.47 -2.01
CA ARG A 25 -6.29 -26.24 -2.49
C ARG A 25 -7.80 -26.41 -2.70
N SER A 26 -8.25 -27.62 -3.05
CA SER A 26 -9.67 -27.93 -3.22
C SER A 26 -10.48 -27.78 -1.93
N LEU A 27 -9.86 -27.94 -0.75
CA LEU A 27 -10.53 -27.77 0.55
C LEU A 27 -10.76 -26.29 0.91
N LEU A 28 -10.14 -25.36 0.19
CA LEU A 28 -10.29 -23.92 0.40
C LEU A 28 -11.32 -23.29 -0.55
N GLU A 29 -11.94 -24.08 -1.43
CA GLU A 29 -12.91 -23.59 -2.40
C GLU A 29 -14.25 -23.28 -1.72
N ARG A 30 -14.78 -22.07 -1.97
CA ARG A 30 -16.09 -21.65 -1.44
C ARG A 30 -17.08 -21.46 -2.60
N PRO A 31 -18.30 -22.03 -2.54
CA PRO A 31 -19.28 -21.86 -3.61
C PRO A 31 -19.79 -20.42 -3.67
N THR A 32 -19.94 -19.85 -4.87
CA THR A 32 -20.56 -18.52 -5.05
C THR A 32 -22.09 -18.61 -5.18
N GLY A 33 -22.61 -19.77 -5.56
CA GLY A 33 -24.04 -19.96 -5.90
C GLY A 33 -24.39 -19.55 -7.34
N GLU A 34 -23.43 -19.04 -8.11
CA GLU A 34 -23.61 -18.65 -9.51
C GLU A 34 -23.11 -19.76 -10.45
N MET A 35 -23.68 -19.82 -11.66
CA MET A 35 -23.30 -20.80 -12.69
C MET A 35 -22.33 -20.17 -13.69
N CYS A 36 -21.39 -20.98 -14.19
CA CYS A 36 -20.39 -20.53 -15.15
C CYS A 36 -21.03 -20.22 -16.53
N PRO A 37 -20.90 -18.98 -17.05
CA PRO A 37 -21.52 -18.62 -18.33
C PRO A 37 -20.87 -19.35 -19.51
N THR A 38 -19.56 -19.58 -19.47
CA THR A 38 -18.83 -20.30 -20.52
C THR A 38 -19.25 -21.78 -20.59
N CYS A 39 -19.50 -22.42 -19.45
CA CYS A 39 -20.01 -23.78 -19.45
C CYS A 39 -21.46 -23.83 -19.96
N ALA A 40 -22.27 -22.83 -19.63
CA ALA A 40 -23.65 -22.75 -20.12
C ALA A 40 -23.71 -22.62 -21.66
N GLU A 41 -22.79 -21.87 -22.27
CA GLU A 41 -22.65 -21.78 -23.74
C GLU A 41 -22.28 -23.14 -24.37
N GLU A 42 -21.51 -23.96 -23.66
CA GLU A 42 -21.10 -25.31 -24.07
C GLU A 42 -22.14 -26.40 -23.72
N GLY A 43 -23.29 -26.03 -23.15
CA GLY A 43 -24.36 -26.96 -22.75
C GLY A 43 -24.11 -27.68 -21.42
N ASN A 44 -23.15 -27.20 -20.61
CA ASN A 44 -22.79 -27.78 -19.32
C ASN A 44 -23.20 -26.87 -18.15
N GLU A 45 -23.67 -27.46 -17.06
CA GLU A 45 -23.94 -26.76 -15.81
C GLU A 45 -22.79 -26.98 -14.84
N SER A 46 -21.97 -25.96 -14.63
CA SER A 46 -20.86 -25.99 -13.68
C SER A 46 -20.90 -24.77 -12.75
N PRO A 47 -20.88 -24.97 -11.42
CA PRO A 47 -20.90 -23.86 -10.48
C PRO A 47 -19.59 -23.08 -10.48
N LEU A 48 -19.69 -21.79 -10.16
CA LEU A 48 -18.56 -20.93 -9.88
C LEU A 48 -18.14 -21.07 -8.41
N VAL A 49 -16.84 -21.05 -8.17
CA VAL A 49 -16.22 -21.19 -6.86
C VAL A 49 -15.15 -20.11 -6.65
N ILE A 50 -15.01 -19.65 -5.42
CA ILE A 50 -13.94 -18.74 -5.00
C ILE A 50 -12.69 -19.57 -4.74
N ARG A 51 -11.60 -19.21 -5.43
CA ARG A 51 -10.27 -19.83 -5.33
C ARG A 51 -9.24 -18.83 -4.87
N ILE A 52 -8.19 -19.32 -4.20
CA ILE A 52 -7.07 -18.49 -3.73
C ILE A 52 -5.90 -18.63 -4.70
N GLY A 53 -5.62 -17.55 -5.42
CA GLY A 53 -4.48 -17.42 -6.33
C GLY A 53 -3.34 -16.58 -5.74
N ARG A 54 -2.29 -16.36 -6.54
CA ARG A 54 -1.16 -15.49 -6.18
C ARG A 54 -1.58 -14.05 -5.87
N ASN A 55 -2.65 -13.58 -6.53
CA ASN A 55 -3.11 -12.19 -6.46
C ASN A 55 -4.30 -12.00 -5.48
N GLY A 56 -4.60 -13.02 -4.67
CA GLY A 56 -5.76 -13.04 -3.79
C GLY A 56 -6.87 -13.94 -4.33
N GLU A 57 -8.06 -13.73 -3.80
CA GLU A 57 -9.25 -14.52 -4.14
C GLU A 57 -9.83 -14.11 -5.50
N PHE A 58 -10.26 -15.09 -6.29
CA PHE A 58 -10.91 -14.88 -7.58
C PHE A 58 -12.00 -15.92 -7.78
N ILE A 59 -12.96 -15.62 -8.66
CA ILE A 59 -14.01 -16.56 -9.04
C ILE A 59 -13.51 -17.38 -10.22
N GLY A 60 -13.64 -18.70 -10.14
CA GLY A 60 -13.29 -19.63 -11.21
C GLY A 60 -14.32 -20.75 -11.36
N CYS A 61 -14.34 -21.39 -12.52
CA CYS A 61 -15.18 -22.58 -12.74
C CYS A 61 -14.69 -23.76 -11.88
N SER A 62 -15.62 -24.49 -11.26
CA SER A 62 -15.32 -25.73 -10.53
C SER A 62 -14.60 -26.78 -11.38
N THR A 63 -14.90 -26.79 -12.68
CA THR A 63 -14.48 -27.81 -13.65
C THR A 63 -13.11 -27.53 -14.28
N PHE A 64 -12.34 -26.60 -13.74
CA PHE A 64 -10.93 -26.41 -14.10
C PHE A 64 -10.14 -27.72 -13.87
N PRO A 65 -9.27 -28.17 -14.79
CA PRO A 65 -8.68 -27.42 -15.91
C PRO A 65 -9.47 -27.46 -17.23
N ALA A 66 -10.60 -28.16 -17.31
CA ALA A 66 -11.38 -28.27 -18.54
C ALA A 66 -12.04 -26.92 -18.95
N CYS A 67 -12.58 -26.19 -17.98
CA CYS A 67 -13.05 -24.80 -18.19
C CYS A 67 -12.09 -23.81 -17.53
N LYS A 68 -11.61 -22.81 -18.30
CA LYS A 68 -10.67 -21.77 -17.84
C LYS A 68 -11.36 -20.44 -17.50
N HIS A 69 -12.68 -20.43 -17.37
CA HIS A 69 -13.42 -19.22 -16.99
C HIS A 69 -12.94 -18.69 -15.64
N THR A 70 -12.58 -17.40 -15.60
CA THR A 70 -12.20 -16.69 -14.39
C THR A 70 -12.79 -15.29 -14.40
N SER A 71 -13.20 -14.81 -13.23
CA SER A 71 -13.71 -13.46 -13.04
C SER A 71 -13.25 -12.89 -11.69
N ASN A 72 -13.26 -11.57 -11.58
CA ASN A 72 -12.89 -10.88 -10.35
C ASN A 72 -14.08 -10.87 -9.38
N ILE A 73 -13.80 -11.02 -8.07
CA ILE A 73 -14.82 -10.82 -7.04
C ILE A 73 -15.26 -9.36 -7.08
N ARG A 74 -16.56 -9.13 -7.30
CA ARG A 74 -17.17 -7.80 -7.20
C ARG A 74 -17.69 -7.63 -5.78
N VAL A 75 -17.15 -6.64 -5.07
CA VAL A 75 -17.67 -6.23 -3.76
C VAL A 75 -18.30 -4.87 -3.96
N GLU A 76 -19.63 -4.86 -3.99
CA GLU A 76 -20.43 -3.64 -4.08
C GLU A 76 -20.41 -2.91 -2.74
N THR A 77 -20.14 -1.61 -2.76
CA THR A 77 -20.11 -0.80 -1.53
C THR A 77 -21.47 -0.22 -1.16
N GLY A 78 -22.46 -0.30 -2.07
CA GLY A 78 -23.76 0.37 -1.93
C GLY A 78 -23.69 1.89 -2.09
N VAL A 79 -22.53 2.45 -2.42
CA VAL A 79 -22.32 3.89 -2.61
C VAL A 79 -22.25 4.20 -4.11
N LYS A 80 -23.08 5.13 -4.57
CA LYS A 80 -23.02 5.63 -5.95
C LYS A 80 -21.75 6.43 -6.17
N CYS A 81 -21.07 6.16 -7.28
CA CYS A 81 -19.91 6.91 -7.75
C CYS A 81 -20.30 8.39 -7.97
N PRO A 82 -19.64 9.35 -7.32
CA PRO A 82 -19.97 10.77 -7.45
C PRO A 82 -19.61 11.37 -8.81
N GLU A 83 -18.75 10.72 -9.60
CA GLU A 83 -18.34 11.20 -10.93
C GLU A 83 -19.24 10.66 -12.06
N THR A 84 -19.70 9.42 -11.97
CA THR A 84 -20.43 8.75 -13.07
C THR A 84 -21.84 8.29 -12.72
N GLY A 85 -22.23 8.32 -11.44
CA GLY A 85 -23.51 7.78 -10.96
C GLY A 85 -23.62 6.25 -10.97
N GLY A 86 -22.61 5.52 -11.46
CA GLY A 86 -22.53 4.05 -11.39
C GLY A 86 -22.21 3.53 -9.99
N GLU A 87 -22.06 2.22 -9.80
CA GLU A 87 -21.68 1.66 -8.49
C GLU A 87 -20.20 1.86 -8.18
N LEU A 88 -19.87 2.14 -6.92
CA LEU A 88 -18.49 2.18 -6.44
C LEU A 88 -18.08 0.80 -5.94
N LEU A 89 -17.02 0.22 -6.53
CA LEU A 89 -16.58 -1.14 -6.25
C LEU A 89 -15.31 -1.14 -5.40
N GLU A 90 -15.24 -2.04 -4.41
CA GLU A 90 -14.01 -2.30 -3.67
C GLU A 90 -13.08 -3.21 -4.50
N ARG A 91 -11.81 -2.82 -4.61
CA ARG A 91 -10.77 -3.56 -5.33
C ARG A 91 -9.52 -3.68 -4.46
N LYS A 92 -8.74 -4.74 -4.66
CA LYS A 92 -7.45 -4.94 -3.96
C LYS A 92 -6.31 -4.90 -4.98
N LYS A 93 -5.30 -4.07 -4.73
CA LYS A 93 -4.10 -4.00 -5.59
C LYS A 93 -3.04 -4.97 -5.08
N GLN A 94 -2.41 -5.70 -5.99
CA GLN A 94 -1.33 -6.65 -5.67
C GLN A 94 -0.23 -5.96 -4.85
N GLY A 95 0.15 -6.56 -3.72
CA GLY A 95 1.21 -6.04 -2.83
C GLY A 95 0.78 -4.93 -1.86
N ARG A 96 -0.48 -4.47 -1.88
CA ARG A 96 -1.01 -3.53 -0.88
C ARG A 96 -2.22 -4.15 -0.20
N ASN A 97 -2.13 -4.38 1.11
CA ASN A 97 -3.24 -4.90 1.92
C ASN A 97 -4.34 -3.85 2.19
N ARG A 98 -4.44 -2.81 1.35
CA ARG A 98 -5.41 -1.73 1.48
C ARG A 98 -6.36 -1.81 0.29
N PRO A 99 -7.68 -1.95 0.52
CA PRO A 99 -8.65 -1.83 -0.55
C PRO A 99 -8.58 -0.42 -1.15
N PHE A 100 -8.89 -0.32 -2.44
CA PHE A 100 -9.14 0.94 -3.13
C PHE A 100 -10.50 0.86 -3.80
N TYR A 101 -11.18 2.01 -3.88
CA TYR A 101 -12.51 2.10 -4.46
C TYR A 101 -12.42 2.71 -5.84
N GLY A 102 -13.07 2.07 -6.82
CA GLY A 102 -13.11 2.52 -8.21
C GLY A 102 -14.52 2.42 -8.77
N CYS A 103 -14.89 3.37 -9.61
CA CYS A 103 -16.22 3.36 -10.22
C CYS A 103 -16.36 2.17 -11.17
N GLU A 104 -17.57 1.62 -11.30
CA GLU A 104 -17.87 0.47 -12.15
C GLU A 104 -17.33 0.65 -13.58
N SER A 105 -17.56 1.83 -14.16
CA SER A 105 -17.18 2.16 -15.55
C SER A 105 -15.73 2.65 -15.69
N PHE A 106 -15.02 2.99 -14.60
CA PHE A 106 -13.70 3.61 -14.65
C PHE A 106 -12.69 2.99 -13.66
N GLY A 107 -11.52 2.62 -14.16
CA GLY A 107 -10.51 1.86 -13.41
C GLY A 107 -9.66 2.62 -12.38
N PHE A 108 -9.97 3.88 -12.03
CA PHE A 108 -9.09 4.72 -11.21
C PHE A 108 -9.79 5.44 -10.04
N LEU A 109 -8.96 5.83 -9.07
CA LEU A 109 -9.30 6.60 -7.86
C LEU A 109 -9.90 7.97 -8.20
N LEU A 110 -10.92 8.38 -7.43
CA LEU A 110 -11.39 9.76 -7.34
C LEU A 110 -10.20 10.70 -7.13
N ARG A 111 -9.97 11.65 -8.06
CA ARG A 111 -8.90 12.65 -7.96
C ARG A 111 -9.51 14.01 -7.60
N GLY A 112 -9.06 14.61 -6.49
CA GLY A 112 -9.27 16.05 -6.23
C GLY A 112 -9.26 16.44 -4.74
N PRO A 113 -8.95 17.72 -4.41
CA PRO A 113 -8.85 18.20 -3.04
C PRO A 113 -10.14 18.91 -2.60
N ARG A 114 -10.89 18.31 -1.67
CA ARG A 114 -11.82 19.05 -0.80
C ARG A 114 -11.78 18.45 0.60
N LEU A 115 -11.45 19.29 1.59
CA LEU A 115 -11.40 18.93 3.01
C LEU A 115 -12.78 18.51 3.56
N GLU A 116 -13.90 18.99 3.00
CA GLU A 116 -15.24 18.43 3.26
C GLU A 116 -15.38 16.97 2.84
N LEU A 117 -14.76 16.58 1.72
CA LEU A 117 -14.77 15.20 1.26
C LEU A 117 -13.99 14.33 2.24
N LEU A 118 -12.87 14.82 2.79
CA LEU A 118 -12.10 14.14 3.83
C LEU A 118 -12.94 13.93 5.10
N ARG A 119 -13.70 14.94 5.55
CA ARG A 119 -14.55 14.84 6.75
C ARG A 119 -15.67 13.80 6.58
N ARG A 120 -16.28 13.74 5.40
CA ARG A 120 -17.35 12.77 5.07
C ARG A 120 -16.78 11.36 4.86
N ILE A 121 -15.68 11.26 4.11
CA ILE A 121 -14.89 10.02 3.93
C ILE A 121 -14.40 9.47 5.27
N LEU A 122 -14.00 10.31 6.23
CA LEU A 122 -13.54 9.88 7.55
C LEU A 122 -14.68 9.29 8.39
N CYS A 123 -15.88 9.87 8.35
CA CYS A 123 -17.04 9.27 9.00
C CYS A 123 -17.42 7.92 8.35
N ASP A 124 -17.50 7.89 7.02
CA ASP A 124 -17.94 6.72 6.25
C ASP A 124 -16.88 5.59 6.25
N LEU A 125 -15.57 5.88 6.33
CA LEU A 125 -14.49 4.87 6.48
C LEU A 125 -14.39 4.32 7.89
N LEU A 126 -14.78 5.12 8.90
CA LEU A 126 -14.71 4.69 10.28
C LEU A 126 -15.93 3.85 10.65
N GLU A 127 -17.11 4.13 10.10
CA GLU A 127 -18.38 3.45 10.40
C GLU A 127 -18.28 1.92 10.39
N PRO A 128 -17.72 1.26 9.35
CA PRO A 128 -17.57 -0.20 9.30
C PRO A 128 -16.51 -0.76 10.28
N HIS A 129 -15.74 0.11 10.92
CA HIS A 129 -14.67 -0.23 11.84
C HIS A 129 -14.93 0.29 13.26
N VAL A 130 -16.05 0.97 13.51
CA VAL A 130 -16.43 1.51 14.84
C VAL A 130 -16.42 0.41 15.90
N GLU A 131 -16.90 -0.78 15.57
CA GLU A 131 -16.92 -1.92 16.51
C GLU A 131 -15.51 -2.41 16.91
N ARG A 132 -14.50 -2.14 16.08
CA ARG A 132 -13.09 -2.47 16.34
C ARG A 132 -12.33 -1.35 17.04
N LEU A 133 -12.96 -0.19 17.23
CA LEU A 133 -12.36 0.99 17.83
C LEU A 133 -12.78 1.08 19.30
N ARG A 134 -11.78 1.10 20.20
CA ARG A 134 -12.02 1.28 21.63
C ARG A 134 -12.28 2.75 21.94
N ARG A 135 -13.19 3.03 22.88
CA ARG A 135 -13.32 4.38 23.44
C ARG A 135 -11.94 4.86 23.92
N HIS A 136 -11.55 6.07 23.50
CA HIS A 136 -10.21 6.69 23.69
C HIS A 136 -9.06 6.13 22.84
N GLN A 137 -9.35 5.30 21.84
CA GLN A 137 -8.34 4.88 20.87
C GLN A 137 -7.92 6.06 19.98
N VAL A 138 -6.63 6.34 19.94
CA VAL A 138 -6.06 7.33 19.01
C VAL A 138 -5.98 6.70 17.63
N ILE A 139 -6.67 7.31 16.67
CA ILE A 139 -6.64 6.94 15.25
C ILE A 139 -5.83 8.01 14.52
N GLN A 140 -4.84 7.59 13.75
CA GLN A 140 -4.00 8.49 12.99
C GLN A 140 -4.30 8.32 11.50
N PHE A 141 -4.65 9.43 10.85
CA PHE A 141 -4.82 9.49 9.40
C PHE A 141 -3.55 10.04 8.77
N HIS A 142 -3.05 9.34 7.77
CA HIS A 142 -1.95 9.82 6.94
C HIS A 142 -2.50 10.19 5.58
N LEU A 143 -2.61 11.48 5.32
CA LEU A 143 -2.91 12.00 3.99
C LEU A 143 -1.64 11.92 3.15
N ARG A 144 -1.71 11.21 2.03
CA ARG A 144 -0.61 11.11 1.07
C ARG A 144 -0.79 12.21 0.03
N ASP A 145 -0.30 13.39 0.36
CA ASP A 145 -0.35 14.54 -0.54
C ASP A 145 1.04 14.87 -1.06
N ALA A 146 1.21 14.73 -2.38
CA ALA A 146 2.48 14.99 -3.05
C ALA A 146 2.91 16.46 -2.89
N GLY A 147 1.95 17.38 -3.00
CA GLY A 147 2.21 18.83 -2.91
C GLY A 147 2.71 19.24 -1.53
N ALA A 148 2.03 18.82 -0.46
CA ALA A 148 2.44 19.08 0.92
C ALA A 148 3.79 18.44 1.22
N SER A 149 3.98 17.17 0.83
CA SER A 149 5.25 16.48 1.03
C SER A 149 6.44 17.18 0.35
N ALA A 150 6.24 17.69 -0.87
CA ALA A 150 7.28 18.45 -1.58
C ALA A 150 7.55 19.81 -0.91
N ARG A 151 6.51 20.51 -0.45
CA ARG A 151 6.68 21.78 0.29
C ARG A 151 7.40 21.58 1.62
N ASP A 152 7.05 20.55 2.38
CA ASP A 152 7.69 20.25 3.66
C ASP A 152 9.17 19.93 3.47
N LEU A 153 9.50 19.09 2.48
CA LEU A 153 10.91 18.79 2.16
C LEU A 153 11.68 20.05 1.77
N ARG A 154 11.04 20.93 0.98
CA ARG A 154 11.64 22.19 0.53
C ARG A 154 11.94 23.09 1.73
N MET A 155 10.98 23.23 2.62
CA MET A 155 11.12 24.02 3.84
C MET A 155 12.22 23.47 4.75
N LEU A 156 12.33 22.15 4.91
CA LEU A 156 13.37 21.52 5.73
C LEU A 156 14.77 21.74 5.15
N LEU A 157 14.93 21.59 3.83
CA LEU A 157 16.21 21.86 3.16
C LEU A 157 16.60 23.33 3.30
N GLN A 158 15.65 24.24 3.07
CA GLN A 158 15.89 25.68 3.22
C GLN A 158 16.27 26.06 4.65
N GLN A 159 15.54 25.56 5.66
CA GLN A 159 15.87 25.81 7.07
C GLN A 159 17.27 25.34 7.44
N ARG A 160 17.73 24.22 6.87
CA ARG A 160 19.07 23.68 7.12
C ARG A 160 20.17 24.52 6.46
N LEU A 161 19.90 25.12 5.30
CA LEU A 161 20.77 26.12 4.70
C LEU A 161 20.84 27.36 5.57
N ASP A 162 19.69 27.90 5.97
CA ASP A 162 19.60 29.14 6.75
C ASP A 162 20.24 29.00 8.15
N SER A 163 20.19 27.80 8.74
CA SER A 163 20.74 27.53 10.07
C SER A 163 22.24 27.20 10.06
N ALA A 164 22.82 26.89 8.90
CA ALA A 164 24.23 26.49 8.80
C ALA A 164 25.03 27.60 8.13
N ALA A 165 25.41 28.58 8.96
CA ALA A 165 25.81 29.89 8.52
C ALA A 165 27.08 29.99 7.65
N ASP A 166 27.98 28.99 7.59
CA ASP A 166 29.28 29.22 6.92
C ASP A 166 29.90 28.08 6.10
N GLU A 167 29.28 26.90 6.00
CA GLU A 167 29.84 25.85 5.13
C GLU A 167 28.75 25.16 4.31
N ALA A 168 29.07 24.75 3.09
CA ALA A 168 28.22 23.87 2.31
C ALA A 168 28.42 22.41 2.77
N PRO A 169 27.38 21.56 2.76
CA PRO A 169 27.56 20.13 3.01
C PRO A 169 28.42 19.50 1.90
N ALA A 170 29.30 18.57 2.28
CA ALA A 170 30.20 17.89 1.36
C ALA A 170 29.56 16.64 0.72
N VAL A 171 28.65 15.99 1.43
CA VAL A 171 27.92 14.80 0.93
C VAL A 171 26.54 14.71 1.57
N ALA A 172 25.56 14.19 0.84
CA ALA A 172 24.24 13.87 1.37
C ALA A 172 24.02 12.36 1.41
N LEU A 173 23.41 11.87 2.49
CA LEU A 173 22.83 10.53 2.56
C LEU A 173 21.31 10.63 2.49
N LEU A 174 20.71 10.03 1.49
CA LEU A 174 19.27 10.04 1.22
C LEU A 174 18.66 8.66 1.47
N PHE A 175 17.76 8.57 2.45
CA PHE A 175 16.98 7.38 2.76
C PHE A 175 15.51 7.66 2.48
N SER A 176 15.07 7.34 1.26
CA SER A 176 13.71 7.65 0.81
C SER A 176 12.84 6.40 0.79
N CYS A 177 11.62 6.52 1.29
CA CYS A 177 10.65 5.43 1.22
C CYS A 177 10.31 5.11 -0.25
N LEU A 178 10.18 3.82 -0.58
CA LEU A 178 9.74 3.34 -1.90
C LEU A 178 8.42 3.98 -2.39
N GLY A 179 7.62 4.53 -1.47
CA GLY A 179 6.40 5.25 -1.78
C GLY A 179 6.59 6.67 -2.35
N ARG A 180 7.79 7.27 -2.28
CA ARG A 180 8.07 8.67 -2.65
C ARG A 180 8.64 8.85 -4.08
N GLY A 181 8.50 7.87 -4.94
CA GLY A 181 8.94 7.98 -6.33
C GLY A 181 7.90 8.62 -7.27
N GLU A 182 8.01 8.28 -8.55
CA GLU A 182 7.10 8.71 -9.62
C GLU A 182 5.62 8.46 -9.29
N GLY A 183 5.31 7.37 -8.59
CA GLY A 183 3.93 7.07 -8.18
C GLY A 183 3.31 8.10 -7.22
N LEU A 184 4.11 8.89 -6.50
CA LEU A 184 3.63 9.97 -5.64
C LEU A 184 3.74 11.33 -6.34
N TYR A 185 4.90 11.64 -6.94
CA TYR A 185 5.19 12.98 -7.45
C TYR A 185 4.97 13.15 -8.96
N GLY A 186 4.72 12.07 -9.70
CA GLY A 186 4.66 12.08 -11.16
C GLY A 186 6.03 12.16 -11.85
N VAL A 187 7.11 12.22 -11.08
CA VAL A 187 8.49 12.27 -11.58
C VAL A 187 9.41 11.36 -10.77
N ALA A 188 10.35 10.71 -11.44
CA ALA A 188 11.41 9.95 -10.77
C ALA A 188 12.44 10.90 -10.12
N GLY A 189 13.12 10.44 -9.08
CA GLY A 189 14.21 11.19 -8.46
C GLY A 189 13.80 12.52 -7.81
N HIS A 190 12.53 12.71 -7.45
CA HIS A 190 12.04 13.96 -6.84
C HIS A 190 12.88 14.42 -5.65
N ASP A 191 13.07 13.57 -4.63
CA ASP A 191 13.78 13.97 -3.40
C ASP A 191 15.27 14.27 -3.66
N SER A 192 15.95 13.48 -4.51
CA SER A 192 17.35 13.75 -4.91
C SER A 192 17.47 15.00 -5.78
N GLY A 193 16.52 15.22 -6.68
CA GLY A 193 16.47 16.43 -7.51
C GLY A 193 16.29 17.68 -6.66
N MET A 194 15.46 17.61 -5.63
CA MET A 194 15.31 18.70 -4.66
C MET A 194 16.58 18.98 -3.86
N ILE A 195 17.34 17.95 -3.48
CA ILE A 195 18.65 18.13 -2.84
C ILE A 195 19.57 18.91 -3.79
N VAL A 196 19.67 18.48 -5.06
CA VAL A 196 20.53 19.15 -6.06
C VAL A 196 20.09 20.59 -6.32
N GLU A 197 18.78 20.83 -6.43
CA GLU A 197 18.20 22.15 -6.66
C GLU A 197 18.56 23.15 -5.54
N HIS A 198 18.58 22.70 -4.28
CA HIS A 198 18.77 23.58 -3.12
C HIS A 198 20.21 23.63 -2.63
N LEU A 199 20.96 22.53 -2.74
CA LEU A 199 22.32 22.41 -2.19
C LEU A 199 23.41 22.41 -3.27
N GLY A 200 23.05 22.43 -4.55
CA GLY A 200 23.97 22.31 -5.68
C GLY A 200 24.37 20.86 -5.98
N GLU A 201 25.32 20.70 -6.90
CA GLU A 201 25.87 19.38 -7.22
C GLU A 201 26.78 18.88 -6.09
N LEU A 202 26.25 18.01 -5.23
CA LEU A 202 27.02 17.24 -4.26
C LEU A 202 26.80 15.74 -4.43
N PRO A 203 27.76 14.88 -4.05
CA PRO A 203 27.55 13.45 -4.07
C PRO A 203 26.40 13.06 -3.14
N ILE A 204 25.49 12.24 -3.66
CA ILE A 204 24.35 11.69 -2.92
C ILE A 204 24.48 10.17 -2.86
N GLY A 205 24.61 9.63 -1.65
CA GLY A 205 24.55 8.19 -1.39
C GLY A 205 23.26 7.82 -0.66
N GLY A 206 22.92 6.53 -0.60
CA GLY A 206 21.78 6.07 0.20
C GLY A 206 21.10 4.83 -0.35
N PHE A 207 19.86 4.60 0.10
CA PHE A 207 19.04 3.47 -0.34
C PHE A 207 17.55 3.73 -0.17
N PHE A 208 16.74 2.98 -0.91
CA PHE A 208 15.28 2.98 -0.72
C PHE A 208 14.88 2.12 0.48
N CYS A 209 13.95 2.62 1.30
CA CYS A 209 13.46 1.92 2.47
C CYS A 209 11.95 1.63 2.41
N GLY A 210 11.48 0.68 3.24
CA GLY A 210 10.07 0.36 3.39
C GLY A 210 9.29 1.32 4.30
N GLY A 211 9.99 2.23 4.97
CA GLY A 211 9.48 3.15 5.98
C GLY A 211 10.56 3.53 6.99
N GLU A 212 10.23 4.46 7.87
CA GLU A 212 11.09 4.98 8.93
C GLU A 212 10.53 4.61 10.30
N ILE A 213 11.40 4.26 11.23
CA ILE A 213 11.00 3.99 12.62
C ILE A 213 11.26 5.25 13.43
N GLY A 214 10.23 5.83 14.03
CA GLY A 214 10.35 7.07 14.79
C GLY A 214 9.30 7.22 15.89
N PRO A 215 9.60 8.01 16.94
CA PRO A 215 8.69 8.21 18.06
C PRO A 215 7.52 9.14 17.68
N VAL A 216 6.31 8.78 18.08
CA VAL A 216 5.14 9.67 18.11
C VAL A 216 4.57 9.62 19.51
N GLN A 217 4.56 10.77 20.20
CA GLN A 217 4.06 10.89 21.58
C GLN A 217 4.69 9.83 22.51
N GLY A 218 6.01 9.64 22.42
CA GLY A 218 6.75 8.72 23.27
C GLY A 218 6.62 7.23 22.92
N ARG A 219 5.99 6.87 21.80
CA ARG A 219 5.89 5.47 21.33
C ARG A 219 6.53 5.28 19.95
N THR A 220 7.28 4.20 19.79
CA THR A 220 7.87 3.81 18.50
C THR A 220 6.81 3.42 17.50
N ARG A 221 6.86 4.02 16.30
CA ARG A 221 5.95 3.76 15.19
C ARG A 221 6.74 3.58 13.90
N VAL A 222 6.11 2.91 12.92
CA VAL A 222 6.61 2.83 11.54
C VAL A 222 5.87 3.87 10.71
N HIS A 223 6.64 4.74 10.06
CA HIS A 223 6.18 5.82 9.21
C HIS A 223 6.43 5.46 7.75
N GLY A 224 5.39 5.43 6.94
CA GLY A 224 5.52 5.27 5.50
C GLY A 224 5.65 6.61 4.80
N PHE A 225 6.15 6.62 3.56
CA PHE A 225 6.22 7.83 2.72
C PHE A 225 7.09 8.95 3.31
N THR A 226 8.04 8.60 4.18
CA THR A 226 9.03 9.54 4.70
C THR A 226 10.31 9.54 3.88
N SER A 227 11.08 10.61 4.03
CA SER A 227 12.43 10.74 3.49
C SER A 227 13.30 11.34 4.57
N SER A 228 14.40 10.66 4.87
CA SER A 228 15.40 11.11 5.83
C SER A 228 16.65 11.48 5.08
N ILE A 229 17.15 12.70 5.33
CA ILE A 229 18.36 13.22 4.68
C ILE A 229 19.36 13.57 5.78
N ALA A 230 20.54 12.98 5.70
CA ALA A 230 21.69 13.40 6.49
C ALA A 230 22.62 14.23 5.60
N LEU A 231 22.90 15.46 6.02
CA LEU A 231 23.87 16.33 5.37
C LEU A 231 25.16 16.25 6.17
N LEU A 232 26.22 15.73 5.56
CA LEU A 232 27.53 15.58 6.19
C LEU A 232 28.46 16.68 5.69
N ARG A 233 29.21 17.25 6.62
CA ARG A 233 30.15 18.34 6.38
C ARG A 233 31.56 17.79 6.40
N ALA A 234 32.45 18.40 5.63
CA ALA A 234 33.86 18.15 5.82
C ALA A 234 34.27 18.62 7.24
N PRO A 235 35.16 17.89 7.92
CA PRO A 235 35.71 18.32 9.20
C PRO A 235 36.62 19.54 9.07
#